data_AF-A0A9P0QH36-F1
#
_entry.id   AF-A0A9P0QH36-F1
#
_cell.length_a   1.000
_cell.length_b   1.000
_cell.length_c   1.000
_cell.angle_alpha   90.00
_cell.angle_beta   90.00
_cell.angle_gamma   90.00
#
_symmetry.space_group_name_H-M   'P 1'
#
loop_
_entity.id
_entity.type
_entity.pdbx_description
1 polymer ?
#
loop_
_entity_poly.entity_id
_entity_poly.type
_entity_poly.pdbx_seq_one_letter_code
_entity_poly.pdbx_strand_id
1 'polypeptide(L)'
;MGVLTKEVLAELKKEYHKCRSTTDVEPAQNNSESMIDQFLEQAEEDSSEYMKLLSMKASVLYEKAKMCLSKNQFGPCKEFLEKGLSIIKDRSDHPQIHFLYLRIVNYLSYVLSRTCDLDQAKNLLESIVNAELKIEPLIYSTDDLFSNNQVDQAIANSKIHKLVINNMQMLGWIYGKLGLTDQYADMVHRSLQKELDTIDGDPIQWAVRCYRLASLFLAQSKWANARYTSQLLRWCLIRWKWR
;
A
#
# COMPACT_ATOMS: atom_id res chain seq x y z
N MET A 1 20.20 25.31 -11.41
CA MET A 1 19.21 25.99 -10.52
C MET A 1 18.13 24.96 -10.27
N GLY A 2 17.93 24.51 -9.03
CA GLY A 2 16.91 23.48 -8.73
C GLY A 2 15.52 24.03 -9.04
N VAL A 3 14.71 23.23 -9.74
CA VAL A 3 13.37 23.61 -10.20
C VAL A 3 12.39 23.69 -9.02
N LEU A 4 12.63 22.87 -7.99
CA LEU A 4 11.87 22.84 -6.74
C LEU A 4 12.44 23.81 -5.70
N THR A 5 12.00 25.07 -5.73
CA THR A 5 12.28 26.00 -4.63
C THR A 5 11.41 25.70 -3.41
N LYS A 6 11.83 26.17 -2.22
CA LYS A 6 11.04 26.01 -0.98
C LYS A 6 9.65 26.66 -1.09
N GLU A 7 9.54 27.74 -1.85
CA GLU A 7 8.30 28.47 -2.09
C GLU A 7 7.34 27.65 -2.96
N VAL A 8 7.83 27.05 -4.05
CA VAL A 8 7.06 26.14 -4.90
C VAL A 8 6.56 24.92 -4.13
N LEU A 9 7.42 24.31 -3.29
CA LEU A 9 7.03 23.21 -2.42
C LEU A 9 5.92 23.61 -1.43
N ALA A 10 5.98 24.82 -0.86
CA ALA A 10 4.98 25.32 0.05
C ALA A 10 3.63 25.56 -0.64
N GLU A 11 3.65 26.08 -1.88
CA GLU A 11 2.45 26.29 -2.69
C GLU A 11 1.80 24.95 -3.09
N LEU A 12 2.58 24.00 -3.59
CA LEU A 12 2.11 22.65 -3.90
C LEU A 12 1.53 21.95 -2.65
N LYS A 13 2.17 22.12 -1.49
CA LYS A 13 1.67 21.59 -0.21
C LYS A 13 0.33 22.20 0.16
N LYS A 14 0.17 23.51 -0.01
CA LYS A 14 -1.09 24.22 0.27
C LYS A 14 -2.23 23.73 -0.62
N GLU A 15 -2.00 23.59 -1.92
CA GLU A 15 -3.00 23.07 -2.85
C GLU A 15 -3.31 21.59 -2.58
N TYR A 16 -2.31 20.77 -2.24
CA TYR A 16 -2.50 19.39 -1.83
C TYR A 16 -3.40 19.26 -0.57
N HIS A 17 -3.16 20.08 0.46
CA HIS A 17 -4.00 20.07 1.66
C HIS A 17 -5.41 20.58 1.39
N LYS A 18 -5.57 21.56 0.49
CA LYS A 18 -6.88 22.03 0.05
C LYS A 18 -7.67 20.88 -0.56
N CYS A 19 -7.06 20.11 -1.47
CA CYS A 19 -7.67 18.89 -2.01
C CYS A 19 -8.09 17.93 -0.89
N ARG A 20 -7.21 17.65 0.07
CA ARG A 20 -7.48 16.71 1.19
C ARG A 20 -8.64 17.13 2.10
N SER A 21 -8.92 18.43 2.23
CA SER A 21 -9.90 18.98 3.20
C SER A 21 -11.32 19.16 2.68
N THR A 22 -11.52 19.26 1.36
CA THR A 22 -12.84 19.53 0.77
C THR A 22 -13.64 18.24 0.57
N THR A 23 -14.49 17.90 1.54
CA THR A 23 -15.45 16.80 1.40
C THR A 23 -16.62 17.15 0.47
N ASP A 24 -17.00 18.44 0.39
CA ASP A 24 -18.30 18.88 -0.16
C ASP A 24 -18.27 20.00 -1.22
N VAL A 25 -17.11 20.39 -1.76
CA VAL A 25 -17.07 21.43 -2.82
C VAL A 25 -16.51 20.84 -4.10
N GLU A 26 -17.22 21.07 -5.21
CA GLU A 26 -16.72 20.83 -6.56
C GLU A 26 -15.31 21.42 -6.72
N PRO A 27 -14.44 20.74 -7.45
CA PRO A 27 -13.09 20.69 -6.97
C PRO A 27 -12.31 21.81 -7.66
N ALA A 28 -11.40 22.43 -6.93
CA ALA A 28 -10.36 23.29 -7.50
C ALA A 28 -9.36 22.42 -8.31
N GLN A 29 -9.86 21.65 -9.26
CA GLN A 29 -9.46 20.27 -9.57
C GLN A 29 -8.22 20.12 -10.44
N ASN A 30 -7.77 21.19 -11.10
CA ASN A 30 -6.79 21.12 -12.18
C ASN A 30 -5.47 21.84 -11.91
N ASN A 31 -5.36 22.71 -10.90
CA ASN A 31 -4.17 23.55 -10.75
C ASN A 31 -2.93 22.80 -10.26
N SER A 32 -3.08 21.83 -9.33
CA SER A 32 -1.93 21.11 -8.79
C SER A 32 -1.31 20.11 -9.78
N GLU A 33 -2.14 19.40 -10.56
CA GLU A 33 -1.63 18.51 -11.62
C GLU A 33 -0.94 19.30 -12.73
N SER A 34 -1.54 20.40 -13.20
CA SER A 34 -0.96 21.21 -14.29
C SER A 34 0.33 21.91 -13.87
N MET A 35 0.43 22.38 -12.62
CA MET A 35 1.66 22.94 -12.08
C MET A 35 2.78 21.88 -12.03
N ILE A 36 2.48 20.66 -11.55
CA ILE A 36 3.48 19.59 -11.49
C ILE A 36 3.93 19.21 -12.91
N ASP A 37 3.02 19.20 -13.88
CA ASP A 37 3.34 18.90 -15.28
C ASP A 37 4.32 19.91 -15.89
N GLN A 38 4.12 21.20 -15.61
CA GLN A 38 5.07 22.25 -16.04
C GLN A 38 6.47 22.06 -15.44
N PHE A 39 6.55 21.65 -14.16
CA PHE A 39 7.84 21.39 -13.53
C PHE A 39 8.49 20.09 -14.01
N LEU A 40 7.69 19.08 -14.37
CA LEU A 40 8.19 17.84 -14.97
C LEU A 40 8.82 18.08 -16.34
N GLU A 41 8.27 18.98 -17.16
CA GLU A 41 8.84 19.37 -18.45
C GLU A 41 10.19 20.10 -18.33
N GLN A 42 10.44 20.75 -17.19
CA GLN A 42 11.67 21.50 -16.92
C GLN A 42 12.73 20.66 -16.20
N ALA A 43 12.34 19.55 -15.60
CA ALA A 43 13.23 18.67 -14.84
C ALA A 43 13.97 17.72 -15.78
N GLU A 44 15.25 17.46 -15.49
CA GLU A 44 16.03 16.45 -16.19
C GLU A 44 15.46 15.06 -15.89
N GLU A 45 15.20 14.27 -16.94
CA GLU A 45 14.75 12.89 -16.81
C GLU A 45 15.72 12.11 -15.91
N ASP A 46 15.17 11.26 -15.03
CA ASP A 46 15.92 10.44 -14.07
C ASP A 46 16.68 11.18 -12.96
N SER A 47 16.58 12.51 -12.88
CA SER A 47 17.03 13.23 -11.70
C SER A 47 16.22 12.86 -10.45
N SER A 48 16.81 12.99 -9.26
CA SER A 48 16.06 12.81 -8.02
C SER A 48 14.90 13.82 -7.88
N GLU A 49 15.03 15.01 -8.48
CA GLU A 49 13.95 16.01 -8.54
C GLU A 49 12.79 15.51 -9.39
N TYR A 50 13.09 14.92 -10.55
CA TYR A 50 12.10 14.30 -11.43
C TYR A 50 11.34 13.15 -10.72
N MET A 51 12.05 12.24 -10.05
CA MET A 51 11.42 11.17 -9.27
C MET A 51 10.50 11.70 -8.16
N LYS A 52 10.91 12.79 -7.50
CA LYS A 52 10.10 13.46 -6.48
C LYS A 52 8.83 14.07 -7.09
N LEU A 53 8.93 14.73 -8.25
CA LEU A 53 7.77 15.30 -8.97
C LEU A 53 6.80 14.20 -9.45
N LEU A 54 7.30 13.09 -9.97
CA LEU A 54 6.48 11.93 -10.33
C LEU A 54 5.71 11.39 -9.12
N SER A 55 6.41 11.20 -7.99
CA SER A 55 5.77 10.76 -6.74
C SER A 55 4.73 11.76 -6.24
N MET A 56 4.95 13.07 -6.38
CA MET A 56 3.95 14.09 -6.04
C MET A 56 2.70 13.98 -6.94
N LYS A 57 2.89 13.88 -8.26
CA LYS A 57 1.78 13.75 -9.22
C LYS A 57 0.93 12.51 -8.92
N ALA A 58 1.57 11.36 -8.75
CA ALA A 58 0.89 10.12 -8.41
C ALA A 58 0.21 10.19 -7.03
N SER A 59 0.78 10.93 -6.07
CA SER A 59 0.16 11.13 -4.76
C SER A 59 -1.11 11.99 -4.81
N VAL A 60 -1.15 13.01 -5.67
CA VAL A 60 -2.37 13.80 -5.92
C VAL A 60 -3.48 12.90 -6.48
N LEU A 61 -3.15 12.07 -7.48
CA LEU A 61 -4.10 11.11 -8.06
C LEU A 61 -4.58 10.08 -7.03
N TYR A 62 -3.68 9.58 -6.19
CA TYR A 62 -4.02 8.65 -5.11
C TYR A 62 -4.98 9.27 -4.07
N GLU A 63 -4.80 10.53 -3.69
CA GLU A 63 -5.75 11.21 -2.79
C GLU A 63 -7.10 11.48 -3.45
N LYS A 64 -7.13 11.84 -4.75
CA LYS A 64 -8.37 11.93 -5.51
C LYS A 64 -9.12 10.59 -5.52
N ALA A 65 -8.40 9.50 -5.73
CA ALA A 65 -8.98 8.15 -5.67
C ALA A 65 -9.59 7.85 -4.30
N LYS A 66 -8.95 8.25 -3.19
CA LYS A 66 -9.51 8.08 -1.83
C LYS A 66 -10.82 8.84 -1.62
N MET A 67 -10.94 10.05 -2.18
CA MET A 67 -12.18 10.83 -2.12
C MET A 67 -13.30 10.17 -2.94
N CYS A 68 -12.97 9.64 -4.12
CA CYS A 68 -13.93 8.86 -4.90
C CYS A 68 -14.37 7.61 -4.11
N LEU A 69 -13.45 6.94 -3.43
CA LEU A 69 -13.77 5.77 -2.63
C LEU A 69 -14.69 6.09 -1.45
N SER A 70 -14.47 7.20 -0.74
CA SER A 70 -15.36 7.63 0.34
C SER A 70 -16.78 7.94 -0.14
N LYS A 71 -16.93 8.27 -1.43
CA LYS A 71 -18.21 8.50 -2.13
C LYS A 71 -18.74 7.23 -2.83
N ASN A 72 -18.11 6.07 -2.65
CA ASN A 72 -18.42 4.80 -3.33
C ASN A 72 -18.39 4.88 -4.87
N GLN A 73 -17.62 5.82 -5.43
CA GLN A 73 -17.45 5.99 -6.88
C GLN A 73 -16.30 5.11 -7.37
N PHE A 74 -16.53 3.81 -7.52
CA PHE A 74 -15.49 2.84 -7.88
C PHE A 74 -14.88 3.05 -9.28
N GLY A 75 -15.67 3.48 -10.27
CA GLY A 75 -15.19 3.76 -11.63
C GLY A 75 -14.13 4.87 -11.68
N PRO A 76 -14.48 6.10 -11.26
CA PRO A 76 -13.51 7.20 -11.17
C PRO A 76 -12.32 6.88 -10.25
N CYS A 77 -12.56 6.16 -9.14
CA CYS A 77 -11.50 5.71 -8.25
C CYS A 77 -10.49 4.82 -8.98
N LYS A 78 -10.96 3.84 -9.75
CA LYS A 78 -10.14 2.95 -10.57
C LYS A 78 -9.32 3.76 -11.59
N GLU A 79 -9.95 4.67 -12.32
CA GLU A 79 -9.28 5.50 -13.32
C GLU A 79 -8.13 6.34 -12.73
N PHE A 80 -8.36 6.99 -11.58
CA PHE A 80 -7.30 7.76 -10.92
C PHE A 80 -6.14 6.88 -10.44
N LEU A 81 -6.42 5.69 -9.92
CA LEU A 81 -5.39 4.74 -9.47
C LEU A 81 -4.61 4.16 -10.65
N GLU A 82 -5.28 3.80 -11.76
CA GLU A 82 -4.63 3.30 -12.97
C GLU A 82 -3.76 4.38 -13.63
N LYS A 83 -4.24 5.63 -13.67
CA LYS A 83 -3.44 6.78 -14.12
C LYS A 83 -2.25 7.03 -13.21
N GLY A 84 -2.43 6.95 -11.89
CA GLY A 84 -1.33 7.09 -10.94
C GLY A 84 -0.28 5.97 -11.09
N LEU A 85 -0.75 4.75 -11.29
CA LEU A 85 0.10 3.58 -11.48
C LEU A 85 0.88 3.65 -12.80
N SER A 86 0.26 4.07 -13.90
CA SER A 86 0.93 4.18 -15.20
C SER A 86 2.09 5.17 -15.22
N ILE A 87 2.03 6.20 -14.37
CA ILE A 87 3.08 7.21 -14.21
C ILE A 87 4.32 6.64 -13.49
N ILE A 88 4.12 5.76 -12.50
CA ILE A 88 5.20 5.34 -11.60
C ILE A 88 5.65 3.88 -11.75
N LYS A 89 4.92 3.06 -12.51
CA LYS A 89 5.17 1.61 -12.62
C LYS A 89 6.59 1.29 -13.09
N ASP A 90 7.13 2.07 -14.04
CA ASP A 90 8.42 1.80 -14.69
C ASP A 90 9.61 2.15 -13.77
N ARG A 91 9.33 2.86 -12.67
CA ARG A 91 10.29 3.26 -11.64
C ARG A 91 9.87 2.77 -10.26
N SER A 92 9.10 1.68 -10.22
CA SER A 92 8.54 1.11 -8.98
C SER A 92 9.61 0.65 -7.97
N ASP A 93 10.83 0.38 -8.43
CA ASP A 93 11.96 0.00 -7.59
C ASP A 93 12.70 1.21 -6.98
N HIS A 94 12.37 2.43 -7.37
CA HIS A 94 13.04 3.61 -6.86
C HIS A 94 12.60 3.92 -5.41
N PRO A 95 13.53 4.17 -4.46
CA PRO A 95 13.21 4.40 -3.04
C PRO A 95 12.19 5.50 -2.73
N GLN A 96 12.06 6.50 -3.61
CA GLN A 96 11.10 7.61 -3.47
C GLN A 96 9.70 7.28 -4.01
N ILE A 97 9.58 6.23 -4.82
CA ILE A 97 8.36 5.82 -5.52
C ILE A 97 7.78 4.56 -4.91
N HIS A 98 8.65 3.62 -4.51
CA HIS A 98 8.29 2.27 -4.13
C HIS A 98 7.15 2.19 -3.09
N PHE A 99 7.23 2.98 -2.04
CA PHE A 99 6.18 3.03 -1.02
C PHE A 99 4.81 3.44 -1.60
N LEU A 100 4.78 4.48 -2.44
CA LEU A 100 3.56 4.96 -3.08
C LEU A 100 3.01 3.93 -4.07
N TYR A 101 3.90 3.29 -4.83
CA TYR A 101 3.55 2.19 -5.74
C TYR A 101 2.83 1.05 -4.99
N LEU A 102 3.39 0.56 -3.89
CA LEU A 102 2.77 -0.47 -3.06
C LEU A 102 1.39 -0.04 -2.53
N ARG A 103 1.23 1.25 -2.19
CA ARG A 103 -0.07 1.80 -1.73
C ARG A 103 -1.10 1.86 -2.84
N ILE A 104 -0.72 2.31 -4.03
CA ILE A 104 -1.61 2.37 -5.19
C ILE A 104 -2.05 0.96 -5.57
N VAL A 105 -1.12 0.00 -5.62
CA VAL A 105 -1.44 -1.41 -5.87
C VAL A 105 -2.41 -1.98 -4.84
N ASN A 106 -2.19 -1.72 -3.54
CA ASN A 106 -3.10 -2.16 -2.48
C ASN A 106 -4.52 -1.63 -2.70
N TYR A 107 -4.64 -0.32 -2.95
CA TYR A 107 -5.93 0.36 -3.11
C TYR A 107 -6.64 -0.05 -4.40
N LEU A 108 -5.90 -0.17 -5.51
CA LEU A 108 -6.44 -0.61 -6.78
C LEU A 108 -6.95 -2.04 -6.67
N SER A 109 -6.22 -2.93 -6.02
CA SER A 109 -6.67 -4.31 -5.78
C SER A 109 -7.94 -4.36 -4.94
N TYR A 110 -8.06 -3.49 -3.93
CA TYR A 110 -9.31 -3.33 -3.19
C TYR A 110 -10.45 -2.90 -4.11
N VAL A 111 -10.28 -1.85 -4.92
CA VAL A 111 -11.32 -1.36 -5.85
C VAL A 111 -11.73 -2.45 -6.84
N LEU A 112 -10.76 -3.11 -7.48
CA LEU A 112 -10.98 -4.23 -8.39
C LEU A 112 -11.76 -5.37 -7.73
N SER A 113 -11.48 -5.67 -6.47
CA SER A 113 -12.24 -6.67 -5.74
C SER A 113 -13.70 -6.28 -5.48
N ARG A 114 -13.97 -4.99 -5.34
CA ARG A 114 -15.33 -4.44 -5.17
C ARG A 114 -16.10 -4.41 -6.49
N THR A 115 -15.40 -4.35 -7.62
CA THR A 115 -15.97 -4.44 -8.98
C THR A 115 -15.98 -5.87 -9.53
N CYS A 116 -15.64 -6.88 -8.71
CA CYS A 116 -15.57 -8.30 -9.09
C CYS A 116 -14.46 -8.67 -10.09
N ASP A 117 -13.49 -7.78 -10.34
CA ASP A 117 -12.32 -8.03 -11.19
C ASP A 117 -11.20 -8.75 -10.40
N LEU A 118 -11.52 -9.92 -9.83
CA LEU A 118 -10.64 -10.61 -8.87
C LEU A 118 -9.32 -11.11 -9.47
N ASP A 119 -9.31 -11.56 -10.73
CA ASP A 119 -8.09 -12.03 -11.38
C ASP A 119 -7.09 -10.90 -11.63
N GLN A 120 -7.58 -9.71 -12.01
CA GLN A 120 -6.73 -8.54 -12.18
C GLN A 120 -6.12 -8.13 -10.83
N ALA A 121 -6.94 -8.11 -9.76
CA ALA A 121 -6.48 -7.80 -8.41
C ALA A 121 -5.43 -8.82 -7.91
N LYS A 122 -5.66 -10.11 -8.18
CA LYS A 122 -4.72 -11.20 -7.86
C LYS A 122 -3.37 -10.97 -8.53
N ASN A 123 -3.36 -10.82 -9.86
CA ASN A 123 -2.12 -10.67 -10.63
C ASN A 123 -1.30 -9.45 -10.17
N LEU A 124 -1.97 -8.33 -9.87
CA LEU A 124 -1.35 -7.11 -9.40
C LEU A 124 -0.68 -7.30 -8.02
N LEU A 125 -1.32 -8.05 -7.12
CA LEU A 125 -0.78 -8.32 -5.79
C LEU A 125 0.31 -9.39 -5.80
N GLU A 126 0.16 -10.43 -6.62
CA GLU A 126 1.19 -11.46 -6.79
C GLU A 126 2.51 -10.86 -7.26
N SER A 127 2.48 -9.92 -8.22
CA SER A 127 3.71 -9.30 -8.72
C SER A 127 4.47 -8.56 -7.63
N ILE A 128 3.78 -7.92 -6.68
CA ILE A 128 4.44 -7.15 -5.62
C ILE A 128 4.77 -7.98 -4.37
N VAL A 129 4.01 -9.03 -4.08
CA VAL A 129 4.26 -9.89 -2.90
C VAL A 129 5.39 -10.89 -3.18
N ASN A 130 5.56 -11.30 -4.44
CA ASN A 130 6.63 -12.20 -4.86
C ASN A 130 7.94 -11.46 -5.13
N ALA A 131 7.91 -10.14 -5.35
CA ALA A 131 9.11 -9.33 -5.43
C ALA A 131 9.78 -9.27 -4.04
N GLU A 132 11.05 -9.68 -3.95
CA GLU A 132 11.83 -9.53 -2.71
C GLU A 132 12.04 -8.04 -2.41
N LEU A 133 11.50 -7.58 -1.29
CA LEU A 133 11.64 -6.19 -0.86
C LEU A 133 13.03 -5.98 -0.28
N LYS A 134 13.97 -5.54 -1.12
CA LYS A 134 15.31 -5.09 -0.72
C LYS A 134 15.45 -3.58 -0.73
N ILE A 135 14.36 -2.85 -0.92
CA ILE A 135 14.37 -1.40 -1.12
C ILE A 135 14.14 -0.72 0.22
N GLU A 136 15.15 0.03 0.67
CA GLU A 136 15.02 0.95 1.80
C GLU A 136 14.32 2.24 1.30
N PRO A 137 13.12 2.56 1.81
CA PRO A 137 12.36 3.70 1.30
C PRO A 137 12.97 5.02 1.78
N LEU A 138 13.08 5.97 0.86
CA LEU A 138 13.39 7.36 1.21
C LEU A 138 12.14 8.16 1.56
N ILE A 139 10.96 7.69 1.18
CA ILE A 139 9.69 8.39 1.35
C ILE A 139 8.64 7.38 1.80
N TYR A 140 7.95 7.66 2.92
CA TYR A 140 6.92 6.77 3.48
C TYR A 140 5.60 7.49 3.80
N SER A 141 5.49 8.78 3.51
CA SER A 141 4.24 9.52 3.61
C SER A 141 4.15 10.60 2.56
N THR A 142 2.92 10.99 2.24
CA THR A 142 2.69 12.07 1.31
C THR A 142 3.17 13.40 1.88
N ASP A 143 3.17 13.56 3.21
CA ASP A 143 3.65 14.78 3.85
C ASP A 143 5.19 14.90 3.74
N ASP A 144 5.92 13.78 3.64
CA ASP A 144 7.38 13.76 3.41
C ASP A 144 7.73 14.21 1.99
N LEU A 145 6.87 13.96 0.99
CA LEU A 145 7.08 14.46 -0.37
C LEU A 145 7.13 15.98 -0.41
N PHE A 146 6.30 16.64 0.40
CA PHE A 146 6.17 18.09 0.44
C PHE A 146 7.02 18.74 1.55
N SER A 147 7.87 17.97 2.23
CA SER A 147 8.71 18.48 3.33
C SER A 147 10.19 18.17 3.07
N ASN A 148 11.09 19.01 3.55
CA ASN A 148 12.55 18.79 3.44
C ASN A 148 13.13 18.16 4.72
N ASN A 149 12.30 17.47 5.50
CA ASN A 149 12.70 16.91 6.78
C ASN A 149 13.50 15.61 6.56
N GLN A 150 14.49 15.37 7.41
CA GLN A 150 15.15 14.07 7.45
C GLN A 150 14.15 13.00 7.92
N VAL A 151 14.19 11.88 7.20
CA VAL A 151 13.25 10.77 7.34
C VAL A 151 13.82 9.79 8.36
N ASP A 152 13.04 9.45 9.38
CA ASP A 152 13.41 8.41 10.34
C ASP A 152 13.26 7.03 9.67
N GLN A 153 14.39 6.40 9.38
CA GLN A 153 14.46 5.10 8.70
C GLN A 153 13.79 3.97 9.50
N ALA A 154 13.77 4.04 10.83
CA ALA A 154 13.09 3.02 11.64
C ALA A 154 11.57 3.08 11.43
N ILE A 155 11.01 4.30 11.39
CA ILE A 155 9.59 4.53 11.13
C ILE A 155 9.25 4.16 9.68
N ALA A 156 10.14 4.50 8.74
CA ALA A 156 10.00 4.17 7.32
C ALA A 156 9.86 2.66 7.09
N ASN A 157 10.80 1.91 7.66
CA ASN A 157 10.85 0.45 7.57
C ASN A 157 9.61 -0.18 8.22
N SER A 158 9.23 0.28 9.42
CA SER A 158 8.00 -0.20 10.07
C SER A 158 6.76 0.01 9.19
N LYS A 159 6.60 1.19 8.57
CA LYS A 159 5.45 1.47 7.69
C LYS A 159 5.46 0.63 6.42
N ILE A 160 6.63 0.39 5.82
CA ILE A 160 6.72 -0.55 4.68
C ILE A 160 6.33 -1.95 5.11
N HIS A 161 6.86 -2.45 6.22
CA HIS A 161 6.53 -3.78 6.70
C HIS A 161 5.02 -3.94 6.91
N LYS A 162 4.36 -2.96 7.54
CA LYS A 162 2.89 -2.92 7.67
C LYS A 162 2.18 -2.98 6.31
N LEU A 163 2.62 -2.17 5.35
CA LEU A 163 2.00 -2.12 4.02
C LEU A 163 2.14 -3.45 3.28
N VAL A 164 3.30 -4.10 3.41
CA VAL A 164 3.60 -5.39 2.80
C VAL A 164 2.73 -6.48 3.41
N ILE A 165 2.60 -6.51 4.73
CA ILE A 165 1.69 -7.41 5.44
C ILE A 165 0.26 -7.16 4.96
N ASN A 166 -0.19 -5.90 4.84
CA ASN A 166 -1.53 -5.57 4.33
C ASN A 166 -1.74 -6.07 2.90
N ASN A 167 -0.73 -5.96 2.03
CA ASN A 167 -0.77 -6.51 0.67
C ASN A 167 -0.91 -8.03 0.67
N MET A 168 -0.14 -8.73 1.51
CA MET A 168 -0.25 -10.18 1.67
C MET A 168 -1.62 -10.61 2.19
N GLN A 169 -2.16 -9.89 3.18
CA GLN A 169 -3.51 -10.16 3.69
C GLN A 169 -4.58 -9.95 2.62
N MET A 170 -4.47 -8.89 1.82
CA MET A 170 -5.39 -8.62 0.69
C MET A 170 -5.31 -9.74 -0.35
N LEU A 171 -4.11 -10.17 -0.71
CA LEU A 171 -3.89 -11.27 -1.65
C LEU A 171 -4.48 -12.59 -1.12
N GLY A 172 -4.26 -12.89 0.16
CA GLY A 172 -4.89 -14.02 0.83
C GLY A 172 -6.41 -13.94 0.73
N TRP A 173 -7.01 -12.80 1.05
CA TRP A 173 -8.46 -12.63 0.93
C TRP A 173 -8.97 -12.86 -0.51
N ILE A 174 -8.23 -12.41 -1.53
CA ILE A 174 -8.56 -12.66 -2.95
C ILE A 174 -8.46 -14.16 -3.28
N TYR A 175 -7.40 -14.86 -2.86
CA TYR A 175 -7.31 -16.31 -3.04
C TYR A 175 -8.49 -17.05 -2.41
N GLY A 176 -8.91 -16.62 -1.20
CA GLY A 176 -10.10 -17.15 -0.55
C GLY A 176 -11.37 -16.92 -1.35
N LYS A 177 -11.52 -15.75 -1.98
CA LYS A 177 -12.67 -15.44 -2.86
C LYS A 177 -12.68 -16.24 -4.16
N LEU A 178 -11.51 -16.57 -4.70
CA LEU A 178 -11.35 -17.40 -5.89
C LEU A 178 -11.43 -18.91 -5.60
N GLY A 179 -11.55 -19.32 -4.33
CA GLY A 179 -11.56 -20.73 -3.93
C GLY A 179 -10.19 -21.42 -3.97
N LEU A 180 -9.11 -20.64 -4.14
CA LEU A 180 -7.73 -21.12 -4.23
C LEU A 180 -7.18 -21.44 -2.84
N THR A 181 -7.69 -22.53 -2.27
CA THR A 181 -7.61 -22.78 -0.83
C THR A 181 -6.18 -23.02 -0.33
N ASP A 182 -5.33 -23.71 -1.11
CA ASP A 182 -3.94 -23.94 -0.72
C ASP A 182 -3.12 -22.64 -0.76
N GLN A 183 -3.31 -21.81 -1.79
CA GLN A 183 -2.66 -20.50 -1.90
C GLN A 183 -3.14 -19.54 -0.80
N TYR A 184 -4.43 -19.59 -0.47
CA TYR A 184 -4.98 -18.87 0.68
C TYR A 184 -4.28 -19.27 1.98
N ALA A 185 -4.17 -20.57 2.25
CA ALA A 185 -3.55 -21.09 3.47
C ALA A 185 -2.07 -20.68 3.58
N ASP A 186 -1.31 -20.80 2.49
CA ASP A 186 0.09 -20.37 2.43
C ASP A 186 0.23 -18.86 2.68
N MET A 187 -0.57 -18.04 1.99
CA MET A 187 -0.49 -16.59 2.10
C MET A 187 -0.86 -16.10 3.51
N VAL A 188 -1.90 -16.67 4.11
CA VAL A 188 -2.28 -16.36 5.50
C VAL A 188 -1.16 -16.75 6.46
N HIS A 189 -0.59 -17.95 6.32
CA HIS A 189 0.54 -18.39 7.14
C HIS A 189 1.74 -17.44 7.03
N ARG A 190 2.16 -17.10 5.80
CA ARG A 190 3.28 -16.17 5.54
C ARG A 190 3.02 -14.78 6.12
N SER A 191 1.78 -14.28 6.03
CA SER A 191 1.41 -12.98 6.61
C SER A 191 1.48 -12.98 8.14
N LEU A 192 1.00 -14.05 8.79
CA LEU A 192 1.05 -14.22 10.24
C LEU A 192 2.49 -14.35 10.76
N GLN A 193 3.35 -15.05 10.02
CA GLN A 193 4.77 -15.16 10.34
C GLN A 193 5.45 -13.79 10.29
N LYS A 194 5.22 -13.00 9.22
CA LYS A 194 5.78 -11.65 9.12
C LYS A 194 5.32 -10.73 10.26
N GLU A 195 4.06 -10.79 10.65
CA GLU A 195 3.54 -10.00 11.79
C GLU A 195 4.22 -10.35 13.11
N LEU A 196 4.57 -11.63 13.32
CA LEU A 196 5.35 -12.06 14.47
C LEU A 196 6.79 -11.54 14.41
N ASP A 197 7.40 -11.59 13.23
CA ASP A 197 8.77 -11.12 13.03
C ASP A 197 8.89 -9.61 13.25
N THR A 198 7.89 -8.84 12.84
CA THR A 198 7.86 -7.38 12.98
C THR A 198 7.28 -6.92 14.32
N ILE A 199 6.72 -7.84 15.12
CA ILE A 199 6.04 -7.55 16.39
C ILE A 199 4.96 -6.47 16.17
N ASP A 200 4.22 -6.59 15.08
CA ASP A 200 3.36 -5.54 14.62
C ASP A 200 2.02 -6.15 14.20
N GLY A 201 1.03 -6.02 15.08
CA GLY A 201 -0.28 -6.62 14.88
C GLY A 201 -1.13 -6.61 16.15
N ASP A 202 -2.45 -6.58 15.98
CA ASP A 202 -3.39 -6.78 17.08
C ASP A 202 -3.41 -8.28 17.45
N PRO A 203 -3.08 -8.63 18.71
CA PRO A 203 -3.14 -10.00 19.18
C PRO A 203 -4.43 -10.73 18.92
N ILE A 204 -5.56 -10.02 19.00
CA ILE A 204 -6.88 -10.59 18.82
C ILE A 204 -7.09 -10.94 17.34
N GLN A 205 -6.80 -10.02 16.41
CA GLN A 205 -6.92 -10.29 14.98
C GLN A 205 -5.96 -11.37 14.50
N TRP A 206 -4.76 -11.42 15.07
CA TRP A 206 -3.79 -12.47 14.80
C TRP A 206 -4.32 -13.84 15.25
N ALA A 207 -4.86 -13.92 16.47
CA ALA A 207 -5.45 -15.14 17.01
C ALA A 207 -6.66 -15.64 16.19
N VAL A 208 -7.56 -14.73 15.79
CA VAL A 208 -8.72 -15.06 14.95
C VAL A 208 -8.29 -15.65 13.60
N ARG A 209 -7.25 -15.10 12.97
CA ARG A 209 -6.72 -15.62 11.69
C ARG A 209 -6.04 -16.97 11.85
N CYS A 210 -5.28 -17.18 12.94
CA CYS A 210 -4.72 -18.50 13.26
C CYS A 210 -5.82 -19.55 13.45
N TYR A 211 -6.88 -19.21 14.18
CA TYR A 211 -8.03 -20.10 14.37
C TYR A 211 -8.71 -20.47 13.05
N ARG A 212 -8.93 -19.48 12.17
CA ARG A 212 -9.50 -19.71 10.84
C ARG A 212 -8.63 -20.63 9.98
N LEU A 213 -7.31 -20.42 10.01
CA LEU A 213 -6.35 -21.26 9.31
C LEU A 213 -6.33 -22.71 9.87
N ALA A 214 -6.33 -22.87 11.18
CA ALA A 214 -6.42 -24.18 11.83
C ALA A 214 -7.72 -24.90 11.46
N SER A 215 -8.86 -24.19 11.50
CA SER A 215 -10.17 -24.71 11.10
C SER A 215 -10.19 -25.17 9.65
N LEU A 216 -9.55 -24.41 8.75
CA LEU A 216 -9.39 -24.79 7.36
C LEU A 216 -8.61 -26.11 7.22
N PHE A 217 -7.49 -26.25 7.92
CA PHE A 217 -6.70 -27.49 7.89
C PHE A 217 -7.46 -28.69 8.46
N LEU A 218 -8.28 -28.49 9.50
CA LEU A 218 -9.16 -29.54 10.01
C LEU A 218 -10.19 -29.98 8.97
N ALA A 219 -10.83 -29.05 8.28
CA ALA A 219 -11.79 -29.35 7.22
C ALA A 219 -11.14 -30.13 6.06
N GLN A 220 -9.86 -29.91 5.79
CA GLN A 220 -9.07 -30.62 4.79
C GLN A 220 -8.41 -31.91 5.31
N SER A 221 -8.69 -32.32 6.56
CA SER A 221 -8.01 -33.46 7.22
C SER A 221 -6.48 -33.34 7.28
N LYS A 222 -5.94 -32.12 7.23
CA LYS A 222 -4.51 -31.81 7.39
C LYS A 222 -4.16 -31.63 8.88
N TRP A 223 -4.33 -32.70 9.67
CA TRP A 223 -4.23 -32.68 11.14
C TRP A 223 -2.90 -32.17 11.68
N ALA A 224 -1.78 -32.49 11.02
CA ALA A 224 -0.45 -32.04 11.42
C ALA A 224 -0.35 -30.51 11.37
N ASN A 225 -0.81 -29.90 10.27
CA ASN A 225 -0.81 -28.45 10.10
C ASN A 225 -1.76 -27.77 11.09
N ALA A 226 -2.96 -28.31 11.28
CA ALA A 226 -3.91 -27.78 12.26
C ALA A 226 -3.34 -27.77 13.69
N ARG A 227 -2.64 -28.84 14.08
CA ARG A 227 -1.95 -28.93 15.37
C ARG A 227 -0.83 -27.90 15.48
N TYR A 228 0.00 -27.78 14.44
CA TYR A 228 1.10 -26.81 14.40
C TYR A 228 0.58 -25.37 14.58
N THR A 229 -0.44 -24.96 13.80
CA THR A 229 -1.04 -23.62 13.92
C THR A 229 -1.64 -23.37 15.29
N SER A 230 -2.27 -24.39 15.91
CA SER A 230 -2.85 -24.27 17.25
C SER A 230 -1.79 -24.15 18.36
N GLN A 231 -0.66 -24.86 18.21
CA GLN A 231 0.48 -24.74 19.12
C GLN A 231 1.17 -23.37 18.99
N LEU A 232 1.34 -22.88 17.76
CA LEU A 232 1.86 -21.54 17.48
C LEU A 232 0.99 -20.47 18.15
N LEU A 233 -0.34 -20.60 18.01
CA LEU A 233 -1.30 -19.71 18.67
C LEU A 233 -1.09 -19.65 20.19
N ARG A 234 -0.98 -20.82 20.83
CA ARG A 234 -0.76 -20.92 22.28
C ARG A 234 0.56 -20.27 22.69
N TRP A 235 1.64 -20.53 21.95
CA TRP A 235 2.96 -19.99 22.26
C TRP A 235 3.00 -18.45 22.13
N CYS A 236 2.41 -17.90 21.08
CA CYS A 236 2.34 -16.46 20.86
C CYS A 236 1.47 -15.75 21.89
N LEU A 237 0.32 -16.34 22.30
CA LEU A 237 -0.51 -15.77 23.37
C LEU A 237 0.22 -15.73 24.71
N ILE A 238 1.05 -16.75 25.02
CA ILE A 238 1.91 -16.70 26.20
C ILE A 238 2.91 -15.57 26.05
N ARG A 239 3.61 -15.46 24.93
CA ARG A 239 4.63 -14.42 24.70
C ARG A 239 4.07 -12.99 24.77
N TRP A 240 2.84 -12.77 24.32
CA TRP A 240 2.18 -11.46 24.43
C TRP A 240 1.61 -11.15 25.82
N LYS A 241 1.26 -12.15 26.63
CA LYS A 241 0.78 -11.92 28.00
C LYS A 241 1.87 -11.41 28.95
N TRP A 242 3.14 -11.63 28.61
CA TRP A 242 4.31 -11.25 29.42
C TRP A 242 5.07 -10.02 28.87
N ARG A 243 4.39 -9.19 28.08
CA ARG A 243 4.88 -7.88 27.60
C ARG A 243 3.91 -6.79 28.03
#